data_AF-A0A1I4RN47-F1
#
_entry.id   AF-A0A1I4RN47-F1
#
_cell.length_a   1.000
_cell.length_b   1.000
_cell.length_c   1.000
_cell.angle_alpha   90.00
_cell.angle_beta   90.00
_cell.angle_gamma   90.00
#
_symmetry.space_group_name_H-M   'P 1'
#
loop_
_entity.id
_entity.type
_entity.pdbx_description
1 polymer ?
#
loop_
_entity_poly.entity_id
_entity_poly.type
_entity_poly.pdbx_seq_one_letter_code
_entity_poly.pdbx_strand_id
1 'polypeptide(L)'
;MDLLPMDIGPLNPAVAELVVAAVLFALVFLFFVRFVPRIQRALDAREAATKGTEAEAEALREQARIKREEVAAALADARHEAARIRQRAHEEGAALIAEARADGRREYTALLATGHTRLTEDRATAEAELRAHVAELASDLASRIIGEQIEAKVHPRP
;
A
#
# COMPACT_ATOMS: atom_id res chain seq x y z
N MET A 1 13.21 -60.73 -80.67
CA MET A 1 14.64 -60.38 -80.80
C MET A 1 15.19 -60.44 -79.40
N ASP A 2 15.78 -61.57 -79.03
CA ASP A 2 16.20 -61.82 -77.65
C ASP A 2 17.41 -60.95 -77.31
N LEU A 3 17.42 -60.38 -76.10
CA LEU A 3 18.35 -59.30 -75.73
C LEU A 3 19.75 -59.83 -75.35
N LEU A 4 19.89 -61.11 -75.01
CA LEU A 4 21.12 -61.72 -74.50
C LEU A 4 21.55 -62.93 -75.36
N PRO A 5 22.82 -63.01 -75.82
CA PRO A 5 23.35 -64.15 -76.55
C PRO A 5 23.78 -65.28 -75.60
N MET A 6 22.90 -65.70 -74.69
CA MET A 6 23.05 -66.91 -73.88
C MET A 6 21.67 -67.56 -73.71
N ASP A 7 21.61 -68.88 -73.93
CA ASP A 7 20.35 -69.65 -73.86
C ASP A 7 19.97 -69.91 -72.39
N ILE A 8 19.16 -69.00 -71.84
CA ILE A 8 18.61 -69.05 -70.47
C ILE A 8 17.16 -69.56 -70.48
N GLY A 9 16.79 -70.48 -71.37
CA GLY A 9 15.46 -71.12 -71.37
C GLY A 9 14.29 -70.13 -71.26
N PRO A 10 13.16 -70.49 -70.61
CA PRO A 10 11.96 -69.62 -70.52
C PRO A 10 12.14 -68.35 -69.66
N LEU A 11 13.37 -68.04 -69.21
CA LEU A 11 13.70 -66.84 -68.45
C LEU A 11 14.34 -65.73 -69.29
N ASN A 12 14.52 -65.91 -70.60
CA ASN A 12 15.01 -64.83 -71.47
C ASN A 12 13.89 -63.81 -71.75
N PRO A 13 13.95 -62.60 -71.18
CA PRO A 13 12.84 -61.67 -71.28
C PRO A 13 12.74 -61.11 -72.71
N ALA A 14 11.55 -61.13 -73.28
CA ALA A 14 11.30 -60.42 -74.52
C ALA A 14 11.53 -58.91 -74.29
N VAL A 15 12.28 -58.25 -75.17
CA VAL A 15 12.57 -56.79 -75.10
C VAL A 15 11.29 -55.97 -74.94
N ALA A 16 10.20 -56.41 -75.59
CA ALA A 16 8.89 -55.79 -75.49
C ALA A 16 8.33 -55.85 -74.05
N GLU A 17 8.47 -56.98 -73.35
CA GLU A 17 8.04 -57.12 -71.96
C GLU A 17 8.88 -56.27 -71.01
N LEU A 18 10.20 -56.21 -71.24
CA LEU A 18 11.10 -55.37 -70.46
C LEU A 18 10.76 -53.87 -70.61
N VAL A 19 10.47 -53.43 -71.83
CA VAL A 19 10.06 -52.05 -72.12
C VAL A 19 8.72 -51.72 -71.46
N VAL A 20 7.73 -52.61 -71.56
CA VAL A 20 6.42 -52.41 -70.91
C VAL A 20 6.56 -52.40 -69.38
N ALA A 21 7.33 -53.32 -68.81
CA ALA A 21 7.61 -53.36 -67.37
C ALA A 21 8.35 -52.09 -66.90
N ALA A 22 9.33 -51.60 -67.66
CA ALA A 22 10.05 -50.37 -67.37
C ALA A 22 9.13 -49.15 -67.40
N VAL A 23 8.20 -49.06 -68.36
CA VAL A 23 7.22 -47.98 -68.44
C VAL A 23 6.23 -48.04 -67.27
N LEU A 24 5.71 -49.22 -66.93
CA LEU A 24 4.83 -49.39 -65.76
C LEU A 24 5.55 -49.06 -64.45
N PHE A 25 6.80 -49.50 -64.29
CA PHE A 25 7.63 -49.17 -63.14
C PHE A 25 7.90 -47.67 -63.05
N ALA A 26 8.23 -47.01 -64.17
CA ALA A 26 8.47 -45.57 -64.20
C ALA A 26 7.22 -44.76 -63.82
N LEU A 27 6.03 -45.18 -64.25
CA LEU A 27 4.76 -44.56 -63.86
C LEU A 27 4.50 -44.66 -62.35
N VAL A 28 4.68 -45.84 -61.77
CA VAL A 28 4.53 -46.06 -60.31
C VAL A 28 5.60 -45.29 -59.53
N PHE A 29 6.84 -45.30 -60.00
CA PHE A 29 7.94 -44.57 -59.38
C PHE A 29 7.68 -43.06 -59.36
N LEU A 30 7.22 -42.48 -60.48
CA LEU A 30 6.90 -41.05 -60.56
C LEU A 30 5.74 -40.68 -59.62
N PHE A 31 4.74 -41.56 -59.47
CA PHE A 31 3.66 -41.40 -58.50
C PHE A 31 4.20 -41.36 -57.06
N PHE A 32 5.08 -42.31 -56.70
CA PHE A 32 5.70 -42.33 -55.37
C PHE A 32 6.57 -41.10 -55.11
N VAL A 33 7.44 -40.72 -56.04
CA VAL A 33 8.29 -39.51 -55.92
C VAL A 33 7.46 -38.25 -55.71
N ARG A 34 6.26 -38.18 -56.32
CA ARG A 34 5.35 -37.06 -56.12
C ARG A 34 4.61 -37.10 -54.78
N PHE A 35 4.37 -38.28 -54.21
CA PHE A 35 3.56 -38.46 -53.00
C PHE A 35 4.37 -38.48 -51.70
N VAL A 36 5.59 -39.03 -51.74
CA VAL A 36 6.56 -39.04 -50.63
C VAL A 36 6.77 -37.65 -49.97
N PRO A 37 6.96 -36.53 -50.72
CA PRO A 37 7.14 -35.22 -50.10
C PRO A 37 5.89 -34.72 -49.36
N ARG A 38 4.68 -35.20 -49.70
CA ARG A 38 3.47 -34.86 -48.93
C ARG A 38 3.45 -35.56 -47.57
N ILE A 39 3.94 -36.80 -47.50
CA ILE A 39 4.03 -37.57 -46.26
C ILE A 39 5.10 -36.95 -45.35
N GLN A 40 6.27 -36.63 -45.89
CA GLN A 40 7.34 -35.94 -45.15
C GLN A 40 6.85 -34.63 -44.55
N ARG A 41 6.19 -33.78 -45.35
CA ARG A 41 5.59 -32.52 -44.84
C ARG A 41 4.58 -32.72 -43.71
N ALA A 42 3.78 -33.78 -43.76
CA ALA A 42 2.80 -34.07 -42.71
C ALA A 42 3.49 -34.55 -41.41
N LEU A 43 4.58 -35.29 -41.52
CA LEU A 43 5.40 -35.70 -40.38
C LEU A 43 6.14 -34.52 -39.77
N ASP A 44 6.78 -33.68 -40.60
CA ASP A 44 7.47 -32.46 -40.15
C ASP A 44 6.49 -31.49 -39.46
N ALA A 45 5.29 -31.33 -40.01
CA ALA A 45 4.26 -30.47 -39.40
C ALA A 45 3.80 -31.00 -38.04
N ARG A 46 3.69 -32.32 -37.87
CA ARG A 46 3.35 -32.93 -36.57
C ARG A 46 4.50 -32.79 -35.58
N GLU A 47 5.72 -33.04 -36.01
CA GLU A 47 6.89 -32.92 -35.15
C GLU A 47 7.11 -31.47 -34.69
N ALA A 48 6.94 -30.51 -35.60
CA ALA A 48 6.99 -29.08 -35.29
C ALA A 48 5.85 -28.65 -34.34
N ALA A 49 4.64 -29.19 -34.51
CA ALA A 49 3.53 -28.89 -33.62
C ALA A 49 3.78 -29.44 -32.20
N THR A 50 4.34 -30.64 -32.06
CA THR A 50 4.64 -31.21 -30.74
C THR A 50 5.82 -30.52 -30.05
N LYS A 51 6.94 -30.32 -30.76
CA LYS A 51 8.13 -29.66 -30.19
C LYS A 51 7.91 -28.17 -29.94
N GLY A 52 7.20 -27.49 -30.85
CA GLY A 52 6.92 -26.06 -30.71
C GLY A 52 6.03 -25.77 -29.51
N THR A 53 5.00 -26.58 -29.27
CA THR A 53 4.10 -26.39 -28.12
C THR A 53 4.76 -26.69 -26.77
N GLU A 54 5.70 -27.62 -26.71
CA GLU A 54 6.44 -27.91 -25.47
C GLU A 54 7.39 -26.76 -25.10
N ALA A 55 8.17 -26.26 -26.06
CA ALA A 55 9.06 -25.12 -25.84
C ALA A 55 8.29 -23.84 -25.46
N GLU A 56 7.16 -23.59 -26.11
CA GLU A 56 6.30 -22.44 -25.80
C GLU A 56 5.65 -22.59 -24.41
N ALA A 57 5.23 -23.80 -24.03
CA ALA A 57 4.69 -24.08 -22.70
C ALA A 57 5.75 -23.92 -21.60
N GLU A 58 6.99 -24.34 -21.84
CA GLU A 58 8.10 -24.15 -20.91
C GLU A 58 8.45 -22.68 -20.74
N ALA A 59 8.55 -21.92 -21.84
CA ALA A 59 8.76 -20.48 -21.80
C ALA A 59 7.64 -19.76 -21.03
N LEU A 60 6.38 -20.14 -21.24
CA LEU A 60 5.23 -19.57 -20.52
C LEU A 60 5.27 -19.91 -19.03
N ARG A 61 5.64 -21.15 -18.66
CA ARG A 61 5.80 -21.56 -17.26
C ARG A 61 6.91 -20.78 -16.58
N GLU A 62 8.03 -20.56 -17.27
CA GLU A 62 9.14 -19.79 -16.75
C GLU A 62 8.76 -18.32 -16.54
N GLN A 63 8.11 -17.70 -17.51
CA GLN A 63 7.58 -16.34 -17.35
C GLN A 63 6.57 -16.25 -16.20
N ALA A 64 5.71 -17.24 -16.03
CA ALA A 64 4.77 -17.29 -14.92
C ALA A 64 5.49 -17.44 -13.57
N ARG A 65 6.57 -18.22 -13.50
CA ARG A 65 7.41 -18.35 -12.31
C ARG A 65 8.08 -17.02 -11.96
N ILE A 66 8.74 -16.38 -12.93
CA ILE A 66 9.39 -15.08 -12.75
C ILE A 66 8.38 -14.04 -12.23
N LYS A 67 7.22 -13.91 -12.88
CA LYS A 67 6.17 -12.98 -12.43
C LYS A 67 5.66 -13.28 -11.03
N ARG A 68 5.55 -14.56 -10.66
CA ARG A 68 5.15 -14.95 -9.29
C ARG A 68 6.21 -14.56 -8.27
N GLU A 69 7.48 -14.76 -8.59
CA GLU A 69 8.60 -14.36 -7.73
C GLU A 69 8.67 -12.83 -7.57
N GLU A 70 8.51 -12.08 -8.66
CA GLU A 70 8.44 -10.61 -8.64
C GLU A 70 7.30 -10.10 -7.75
N VAL A 71 6.09 -10.67 -7.89
CA VAL A 71 4.94 -10.31 -7.06
C VAL A 71 5.15 -10.70 -5.60
N ALA A 72 5.76 -11.85 -5.34
CA ALA A 72 6.07 -12.29 -3.98
C ALA A 72 7.10 -11.36 -3.31
N ALA A 73 8.13 -10.94 -4.05
CA ALA A 73 9.11 -9.97 -3.58
C ALA A 73 8.46 -8.61 -3.31
N ALA A 74 7.66 -8.09 -4.24
CA ALA A 74 6.94 -6.83 -4.06
C ALA A 74 5.99 -6.87 -2.85
N LEU A 75 5.33 -8.01 -2.59
CA LEU A 75 4.47 -8.19 -1.42
C LEU A 75 5.28 -8.21 -0.10
N ALA A 76 6.45 -8.85 -0.11
CA ALA A 76 7.34 -8.85 1.04
C ALA A 76 7.84 -7.43 1.35
N ASP A 77 8.29 -6.69 0.33
CA ASP A 77 8.74 -5.31 0.46
C ASP A 77 7.61 -4.39 0.96
N ALA A 78 6.41 -4.53 0.40
CA ALA A 78 5.23 -3.77 0.84
C ALA A 78 4.89 -4.06 2.32
N ARG A 79 5.01 -5.31 2.77
CA ARG A 79 4.81 -5.68 4.18
C ARG A 79 5.86 -5.06 5.09
N HIS A 80 7.13 -5.05 4.65
CA HIS A 80 8.21 -4.39 5.39
C HIS A 80 8.01 -2.88 5.46
N GLU A 81 7.64 -2.21 4.37
CA GLU A 81 7.34 -0.78 4.38
C GLU A 81 6.13 -0.47 5.25
N ALA A 82 5.06 -1.26 5.18
CA ALA A 82 3.90 -1.09 6.05
C ALA A 82 4.26 -1.25 7.54
N ALA A 83 5.15 -2.19 7.87
CA ALA A 83 5.67 -2.33 9.23
C ALA A 83 6.49 -1.10 9.67
N ARG A 84 7.36 -0.59 8.80
CA ARG A 84 8.12 0.65 9.04
C ARG A 84 7.21 1.86 9.26
N ILE A 85 6.16 2.01 8.44
CA ILE A 85 5.19 3.11 8.57
C ILE A 85 4.45 3.01 9.90
N ARG A 86 3.97 1.83 10.28
CA ARG A 86 3.31 1.63 11.57
C ARG A 86 4.22 1.97 12.74
N GLN A 87 5.48 1.52 12.68
CA GLN A 87 6.45 1.80 13.73
C GLN A 87 6.73 3.31 13.86
N ARG A 88 6.96 3.99 12.73
CA ARG A 88 7.14 5.45 12.70
C ARG A 88 5.92 6.19 13.26
N ALA A 89 4.71 5.81 12.85
CA ALA A 89 3.49 6.42 13.36
C ALA A 89 3.31 6.21 14.88
N HIS A 90 3.73 5.06 15.42
CA HIS A 90 3.71 4.81 16.86
C HIS A 90 4.72 5.67 17.60
N GLU A 91 5.94 5.81 17.09
CA GLU A 91 6.99 6.64 17.68
C GLU A 91 6.62 8.12 17.64
N GLU A 92 6.19 8.62 16.49
CA GLU A 92 5.71 9.99 16.29
C GLU A 92 4.49 10.29 17.16
N GLY A 93 3.51 9.37 17.21
CA GLY A 93 2.33 9.51 18.05
C GLY A 93 2.67 9.55 19.55
N ALA A 94 3.58 8.70 20.00
CA ALA A 94 4.03 8.69 21.39
C ALA A 94 4.78 10.00 21.74
N ALA A 95 5.64 10.48 20.83
CA ALA A 95 6.35 11.75 20.99
C ALA A 95 5.37 12.93 21.07
N LEU A 96 4.39 12.99 20.16
CA LEU A 96 3.36 14.05 20.14
C LEU A 96 2.52 14.07 21.42
N ILE A 97 2.13 12.90 21.93
CA ILE A 97 1.39 12.80 23.20
C ILE A 97 2.27 13.27 24.37
N ALA A 98 3.56 12.92 24.37
CA ALA A 98 4.49 13.36 25.41
C ALA A 98 4.69 14.89 25.39
N GLU A 99 4.85 15.47 24.21
CA GLU A 99 4.94 16.91 23.99
C GLU A 99 3.67 17.63 24.42
N ALA A 100 2.50 17.20 23.95
CA ALA A 100 1.22 17.78 24.33
C ALA A 100 0.98 17.72 25.86
N ARG A 101 1.42 16.65 26.53
CA ARG A 101 1.37 16.55 28.01
C ARG A 101 2.37 17.45 28.71
N ALA A 102 3.51 17.74 28.10
CA ALA A 102 4.48 18.69 28.64
C ALA A 102 3.95 20.12 28.50
N ASP A 103 3.41 20.46 27.33
CA ASP A 103 2.79 21.75 27.04
C ASP A 103 1.62 22.04 27.97
N GLY A 104 0.68 21.10 28.08
CA GLY A 104 -0.45 21.25 28.99
C GLY A 104 -0.03 21.45 30.44
N ARG A 105 1.06 20.81 30.90
CA ARG A 105 1.61 21.04 32.25
C ARG A 105 2.23 22.43 32.40
N ARG A 106 2.93 22.92 31.37
CA ARG A 106 3.50 24.28 31.36
C ARG A 106 2.39 25.33 31.41
N GLU A 107 1.40 25.20 30.54
CA GLU A 107 0.24 26.10 30.49
C GLU A 107 -0.55 26.08 31.80
N TYR A 108 -0.83 24.88 32.33
CA TYR A 108 -1.52 24.74 33.62
C TYR A 108 -0.78 25.45 34.76
N THR A 109 0.55 25.27 34.83
CA THR A 109 1.37 25.89 35.87
C THR A 109 1.40 27.42 35.71
N ALA A 110 1.51 27.92 34.48
CA ALA A 110 1.45 29.35 34.18
C ALA A 110 0.09 29.96 34.54
N LEU A 111 -1.00 29.26 34.23
CA LEU A 111 -2.35 29.67 34.58
C LEU A 111 -2.56 29.71 36.10
N LEU A 112 -2.10 28.70 36.83
CA LEU A 112 -2.14 28.69 38.29
C LEU A 112 -1.35 29.85 38.91
N ALA A 113 -0.12 30.09 38.43
CA ALA A 113 0.71 31.19 38.93
C ALA A 113 0.01 32.54 38.70
N THR A 114 -0.52 32.77 37.50
CA THR A 114 -1.26 34.00 37.16
C THR A 114 -2.53 34.14 37.99
N GLY A 115 -3.27 33.04 38.18
CA GLY A 115 -4.48 33.01 38.99
C GLY A 115 -4.21 33.31 40.46
N HIS A 116 -3.09 32.82 41.01
CA HIS A 116 -2.70 33.11 42.38
C HIS A 116 -2.35 34.59 42.56
N THR A 117 -1.58 35.17 41.63
CA THR A 117 -1.30 36.62 41.62
C THR A 117 -2.58 37.45 41.59
N ARG A 118 -3.51 37.14 40.68
CA ARG A 118 -4.81 37.85 40.61
C ARG A 118 -5.61 37.71 41.90
N LEU A 119 -5.69 36.51 42.49
CA LEU A 119 -6.41 36.30 43.74
C LEU A 119 -5.81 37.13 44.88
N THR A 120 -4.48 37.29 44.92
CA THR A 120 -3.84 38.16 45.92
C THR A 120 -4.12 39.64 45.70
N GLU A 121 -4.17 40.09 44.44
CA GLU A 121 -4.54 41.46 44.07
C GLU A 121 -6.01 41.76 44.40
N ASP A 122 -6.91 40.85 44.04
CA ASP A 122 -8.35 40.93 44.33
C ASP A 122 -8.60 40.99 45.85
N ARG A 123 -7.88 40.18 46.63
CA ARG A 123 -7.96 40.20 48.09
C ARG A 123 -7.50 41.54 48.66
N ALA A 124 -6.37 42.08 48.20
CA ALA A 124 -5.87 43.37 48.67
C ALA A 124 -6.86 44.51 48.35
N THR A 125 -7.48 44.45 47.18
CA THR A 125 -8.51 45.41 46.73
C THR A 125 -9.75 45.33 47.62
N ALA A 126 -10.29 44.11 47.84
CA ALA A 126 -11.44 43.89 48.70
C ALA A 126 -11.18 44.31 50.15
N GLU A 127 -9.98 44.06 50.70
CA GLU A 127 -9.60 44.51 52.04
C GLU A 127 -9.53 46.05 52.14
N ALA A 128 -9.08 46.73 51.08
CA ALA A 128 -9.04 48.19 51.03
C ALA A 128 -10.46 48.79 50.96
N GLU A 129 -11.34 48.25 50.14
CA GLU A 129 -12.76 48.64 50.04
C GLU A 129 -13.47 48.44 51.39
N LEU A 130 -13.27 47.28 52.04
CA LEU A 130 -13.89 46.98 53.32
C LEU A 130 -13.47 48.00 54.40
N ARG A 131 -12.19 48.39 54.43
CA ARG A 131 -11.70 49.42 55.37
C ARG A 131 -12.33 50.79 55.11
N ALA A 132 -12.48 51.17 53.84
CA ALA A 132 -13.12 52.43 53.49
C ALA A 132 -14.59 52.47 53.96
N HIS A 133 -15.35 51.40 53.69
CA HIS A 133 -16.75 51.29 54.14
C HIS A 133 -16.89 51.26 55.67
N VAL A 134 -15.98 50.59 56.38
CA VAL A 134 -15.98 50.59 57.86
C VAL A 134 -15.68 51.99 58.41
N ALA A 135 -14.73 52.72 57.84
CA ALA A 135 -14.41 54.08 58.26
C ALA A 135 -15.59 55.05 58.02
N GLU A 136 -16.28 54.91 56.89
CA GLU A 136 -17.51 55.65 56.58
C GLU A 136 -18.62 55.35 57.59
N LEU A 137 -18.94 54.08 57.83
CA LEU A 137 -19.96 53.66 58.80
C LEU A 137 -19.63 54.10 60.23
N ALA A 138 -18.36 54.04 60.63
CA ALA A 138 -17.92 54.51 61.95
C ALA A 138 -18.07 56.03 62.09
N SER A 139 -17.78 56.79 61.02
CA SER A 139 -17.93 58.25 61.00
C SER A 139 -19.40 58.68 61.03
N ASP A 140 -20.28 57.95 60.33
CA ASP A 140 -21.73 58.17 60.36
C ASP A 140 -22.31 57.87 61.76
N LEU A 141 -21.93 56.74 62.37
CA LEU A 141 -22.32 56.40 63.74
C LEU A 141 -21.84 57.46 64.75
N ALA A 142 -20.59 57.91 64.64
CA ALA A 142 -20.04 58.94 65.52
C ALA A 142 -20.79 60.27 65.38
N SER A 143 -21.13 60.66 64.15
CA SER A 143 -21.92 61.85 63.86
C SER A 143 -23.33 61.78 64.47
N ARG A 144 -24.00 60.62 64.39
CA ARG A 144 -25.31 60.39 65.03
C ARG A 144 -25.24 60.48 66.56
N ILE A 145 -24.24 59.87 67.19
CA ILE A 145 -24.06 59.93 68.66
C ILE A 145 -23.83 61.38 69.14
N ILE A 146 -23.01 62.15 68.43
CA ILE A 146 -22.73 63.55 68.79
C ILE A 146 -23.97 64.43 68.56
N GLY A 147 -24.70 64.23 67.47
CA GLY A 147 -25.94 64.96 67.18
C GLY A 147 -27.02 64.75 68.25
N GLU A 148 -27.20 63.50 68.70
CA GLU A 148 -28.23 63.14 69.68
C GLU A 148 -27.89 63.63 71.11
N GLN A 149 -26.60 63.67 71.48
CA GLN A 149 -26.15 64.19 72.78
C GLN A 149 -26.29 65.72 72.92
N ILE A 150 -26.31 66.47 71.81
CA ILE A 150 -26.48 67.93 71.84
C ILE A 150 -27.96 68.31 71.99
N GLU A 151 -28.89 67.56 71.39
CA GLU A 151 -30.34 67.76 71.62
C GLU A 151 -30.72 67.48 73.08
N ALA A 152 -30.06 66.53 73.75
CA ALA A 152 -30.36 66.18 75.15
C ALA A 152 -29.91 67.22 76.18
N LYS A 153 -29.08 68.23 75.83
CA LYS A 153 -28.45 69.15 76.81
C LYS A 153 -28.78 70.63 76.66
N VAL A 154 -29.74 71.02 75.83
CA VAL A 154 -30.25 72.40 75.79
C VAL A 154 -31.67 72.44 76.35
N HIS A 155 -31.77 72.38 77.68
CA HIS A 155 -32.92 72.90 78.40
C HIS A 155 -32.46 74.06 79.28
N PRO A 156 -32.58 75.32 78.82
CA PRO A 156 -32.33 76.47 79.67
C PRO A 156 -33.37 76.45 80.80
N ARG A 157 -32.88 76.33 82.04
CA ARG A 157 -33.72 76.56 83.22
C ARG A 157 -34.12 78.04 83.28
N PRO A 158 -35.35 78.34 83.73
CA PRO A 158 -35.91 79.69 83.79
C PRO A 158 -35.12 80.62 84.70
#